data_AF-A0A662Q2V1-F1
#
_entry.id   AF-A0A662Q2V1-F1
#
_cell.length_a   1.000
_cell.length_b   1.000
_cell.length_c   1.000
_cell.angle_alpha   90.00
_cell.angle_beta   90.00
_cell.angle_gamma   90.00
#
_symmetry.space_group_name_H-M   'P 1'
#
loop_
_entity.id
_entity.type
_entity.pdbx_description
1 polymer ?
#
loop_
_entity_poly.entity_id
_entity_poly.type
_entity_poly.pdbx_seq_one_letter_code
_entity_poly.pdbx_strand_id
1 'polypeptide(L)'
;MEVFSCNKDLELLSYDIFFDRIKREIEERKTIVIDEFQRLPQSFLDFLHFSKSFAKSQIILVGSSLSFVNKILGTESPLLGIVYPFRLGLIKPRDIISSLSKYYSDKECLLLSMFARDPVVLEVLTPNDNLKSFLRRVIPKIRVVVRSLIGEIFTEEERELTKRYEAIIKAVAAGNKKPSEVASFISGMLGEHLKSQDVKKYLKNLVEMNLLKRIKIFGKKAYFYFIDSPIIDLYYYLDLKTGFSELDIPIDILISKAMGKVPFYYENFVVELIAEIYGCELEKSFSPEIDGILTRGKQIEAVVEVKMGNITTKEVNNFLRKVEDFDCRKIVIAENTFKDKRVESMTAEQLVGKVKEKNQKS
;
A
#
# COMPACT_ATOMS: atom_id res chain seq x y z
N MET A 1 -6.38 -28.15 -20.06
CA MET A 1 -6.56 -27.22 -18.93
C MET A 1 -7.87 -27.57 -18.26
N GLU A 2 -7.85 -27.71 -16.94
CA GLU A 2 -9.04 -27.94 -16.13
C GLU A 2 -9.39 -26.65 -15.39
N VAL A 3 -10.67 -26.40 -15.16
CA VAL A 3 -11.20 -25.18 -14.55
C VAL A 3 -12.17 -25.55 -13.45
N PHE A 4 -12.00 -24.96 -12.27
CA PHE A 4 -12.99 -25.07 -11.19
C PHE A 4 -14.16 -24.12 -11.46
N SER A 5 -15.38 -24.63 -11.32
CA SER A 5 -16.62 -23.86 -11.46
C SER A 5 -17.46 -23.99 -10.20
N CYS A 6 -18.08 -22.90 -9.76
CA CYS A 6 -19.00 -22.88 -8.63
C CYS A 6 -20.31 -22.18 -9.03
N ASN A 7 -21.38 -22.95 -9.22
CA ASN A 7 -22.73 -22.45 -9.52
C ASN A 7 -23.79 -23.15 -8.65
N LYS A 8 -23.43 -23.36 -7.37
CA LYS A 8 -24.13 -24.02 -6.24
C LYS A 8 -23.20 -25.03 -5.56
N ASP A 9 -22.57 -25.86 -6.38
CA ASP A 9 -21.56 -26.84 -5.97
C ASP A 9 -20.24 -26.60 -6.71
N LEU A 10 -19.12 -27.03 -6.12
CA LEU A 10 -17.81 -26.98 -6.75
C LEU A 10 -17.63 -28.17 -7.68
N GLU A 11 -17.34 -27.90 -8.95
CA GLU A 11 -17.10 -28.93 -9.97
C GLU A 11 -15.81 -28.64 -10.75
N LEU A 12 -15.20 -29.69 -11.28
CA LEU A 12 -14.02 -29.61 -12.15
C LEU A 12 -14.45 -29.82 -13.60
N LEU A 13 -14.19 -28.84 -14.46
CA LEU A 13 -14.57 -28.85 -15.86
C LEU A 13 -13.35 -28.91 -16.77
N SER A 14 -13.46 -29.60 -17.91
CA SER A 14 -12.52 -29.38 -19.01
C SER A 14 -12.70 -27.96 -19.57
N TYR A 15 -11.65 -27.41 -20.18
CA TYR A 15 -11.74 -26.10 -20.82
C TYR A 15 -12.87 -26.01 -21.85
N ASP A 16 -13.11 -27.05 -22.64
CA ASP A 16 -14.16 -27.04 -23.66
C ASP A 16 -15.56 -26.93 -23.02
N ILE A 17 -15.81 -27.69 -21.94
CA ILE A 17 -17.08 -27.63 -21.20
C ILE A 17 -17.26 -26.27 -20.54
N PHE A 18 -16.20 -25.74 -19.92
CA PHE A 18 -16.18 -24.39 -19.36
C PHE A 18 -16.52 -23.36 -20.44
N PHE A 19 -15.87 -23.43 -21.61
CA PHE A 19 -16.03 -22.46 -22.67
C PHE A 19 -17.44 -22.50 -23.27
N ASP A 20 -18.00 -23.68 -23.50
CA ASP A 20 -19.37 -23.85 -23.99
C ASP A 20 -20.42 -23.43 -22.96
N ARG A 21 -20.11 -23.55 -21.67
CA ARG A 21 -20.93 -22.96 -20.63
C ARG A 21 -20.89 -21.44 -20.73
N ILE A 22 -19.71 -20.81 -20.73
CA ILE A 22 -19.57 -19.35 -20.84
C ILE A 22 -20.30 -18.81 -22.07
N LYS A 23 -20.21 -19.46 -23.23
CA LYS A 23 -20.96 -19.06 -24.45
C LYS A 23 -22.47 -18.95 -24.24
N ARG A 24 -23.07 -19.86 -23.48
CA ARG A 24 -24.51 -19.83 -23.16
C ARG A 24 -24.81 -18.81 -22.07
N GLU A 25 -23.98 -18.80 -21.04
CA GLU A 25 -24.16 -17.99 -19.85
C GLU A 25 -24.02 -16.48 -20.10
N ILE A 26 -23.23 -16.08 -21.09
CA ILE A 26 -22.98 -14.67 -21.42
C ILE A 26 -24.24 -13.96 -21.95
N GLU A 27 -25.19 -14.70 -22.51
CA GLU A 27 -26.46 -14.18 -23.06
C GLU A 27 -27.54 -13.99 -21.98
N GLU A 28 -27.28 -14.46 -20.76
CA GLU A 28 -28.17 -14.36 -19.61
C GLU A 28 -27.81 -13.15 -18.74
N ARG A 29 -28.80 -12.58 -18.04
CA ARG A 29 -28.58 -11.46 -17.11
C ARG A 29 -28.06 -11.98 -15.76
N LYS A 30 -26.75 -12.22 -15.68
CA LYS A 30 -26.07 -12.66 -14.45
C LYS A 30 -24.65 -12.11 -14.35
N THR A 31 -24.04 -12.26 -13.18
CA THR A 31 -22.63 -11.92 -12.96
C THR A 31 -21.78 -13.17 -13.10
N ILE A 32 -20.76 -13.11 -13.96
CA ILE A 32 -19.79 -14.16 -14.18
C ILE A 32 -18.44 -13.66 -13.66
N VAL A 33 -17.88 -14.36 -12.69
CA VAL A 33 -16.56 -14.07 -12.14
C VAL A 33 -15.58 -15.12 -12.64
N ILE A 34 -14.49 -14.67 -13.24
CA ILE A 34 -13.42 -15.53 -13.74
C ILE A 34 -12.16 -15.12 -12.99
N ASP A 35 -11.79 -15.96 -12.04
CA ASP A 35 -10.56 -15.81 -11.28
C ASP A 35 -9.37 -16.39 -12.03
N GLU A 36 -8.18 -15.83 -11.82
CA GLU A 36 -6.95 -16.18 -12.52
C GLU A 36 -7.08 -16.21 -14.05
N PHE A 37 -7.87 -15.28 -14.61
CA PHE A 37 -8.23 -15.29 -16.03
C PHE A 37 -7.02 -15.20 -16.97
N GLN A 38 -5.86 -14.72 -16.48
CA GLN A 38 -4.60 -14.70 -17.22
C GLN A 38 -4.09 -16.08 -17.64
N ARG A 39 -4.62 -17.15 -17.03
CA ARG A 39 -4.29 -18.54 -17.39
C ARG A 39 -5.07 -19.05 -18.60
N LEU A 40 -6.13 -18.34 -19.02
CA LEU A 40 -6.98 -18.75 -20.14
C LEU A 40 -6.31 -18.43 -21.49
N PRO A 41 -6.56 -19.23 -22.54
CA PRO A 41 -5.96 -19.02 -23.85
C PRO A 41 -6.49 -17.75 -24.53
N GLN A 42 -5.70 -17.19 -25.46
CA GLN A 42 -6.04 -15.98 -26.21
C GLN A 42 -7.41 -16.05 -26.90
N SER A 43 -7.80 -17.23 -27.40
CA SER A 43 -9.11 -17.48 -28.01
C SER A 43 -10.29 -17.15 -27.09
N PHE A 44 -10.10 -17.25 -25.78
CA PHE A 44 -11.10 -16.85 -24.79
C PHE A 44 -11.30 -15.33 -24.78
N LEU A 45 -10.21 -14.57 -24.83
CA LEU A 45 -10.23 -13.10 -24.86
C LEU A 45 -10.85 -12.59 -26.17
N ASP A 46 -10.53 -13.25 -27.29
CA ASP A 46 -11.11 -12.94 -28.59
C ASP A 46 -12.63 -13.19 -28.59
N PHE A 47 -13.08 -14.26 -27.94
CA PHE A 47 -14.50 -14.53 -27.73
C PHE A 47 -15.17 -13.45 -26.87
N LEU A 48 -14.54 -13.03 -25.77
CA LEU A 48 -15.08 -11.94 -24.95
C LEU A 48 -15.24 -10.65 -25.77
N HIS A 49 -14.27 -10.33 -26.63
CA HIS A 49 -14.38 -9.19 -27.54
C HIS A 49 -15.56 -9.33 -28.51
N PHE A 50 -15.69 -10.49 -29.15
CA PHE A 50 -16.82 -10.80 -30.03
C PHE A 50 -18.17 -10.72 -29.30
N SER A 51 -18.22 -11.16 -28.05
CA SER A 51 -19.46 -11.24 -27.28
C SER A 51 -20.07 -9.90 -26.91
N LYS A 52 -19.31 -8.79 -27.00
CA LYS A 52 -19.73 -7.45 -26.59
C LYS A 52 -21.09 -7.03 -27.16
N SER A 53 -21.41 -7.43 -28.39
CA SER A 53 -22.65 -7.00 -29.07
C SER A 53 -23.91 -7.72 -28.60
N PHE A 54 -23.78 -8.88 -27.94
CA PHE A 54 -24.93 -9.71 -27.52
C PHE A 54 -24.90 -10.10 -26.04
N ALA A 55 -23.79 -9.89 -25.34
CA ALA A 55 -23.64 -10.18 -23.93
C ALA A 55 -24.68 -9.40 -23.10
N LYS A 56 -25.39 -10.11 -22.21
CA LYS A 56 -26.29 -9.54 -21.20
C LYS A 56 -25.75 -9.71 -19.78
N SER A 57 -24.68 -10.48 -19.62
CA SER A 57 -24.03 -10.72 -18.34
C SER A 57 -23.05 -9.60 -17.96
N GLN A 58 -22.82 -9.45 -16.67
CA GLN A 58 -21.71 -8.66 -16.14
C GLN A 58 -20.51 -9.59 -15.94
N ILE A 59 -19.38 -9.29 -16.56
CA ILE A 59 -18.17 -10.10 -16.46
C ILE A 59 -17.16 -9.40 -15.55
N ILE A 60 -16.67 -10.12 -14.55
CA ILE A 60 -15.59 -9.68 -13.65
C ILE A 60 -14.41 -10.61 -13.88
N LEU A 61 -13.31 -10.04 -14.37
CA LEU A 61 -12.05 -10.75 -14.57
C LEU A 61 -11.11 -10.39 -13.41
N VAL A 62 -10.67 -11.39 -12.66
CA VAL A 62 -9.78 -11.24 -11.51
C VAL A 62 -8.46 -11.90 -11.84
N GLY A 63 -7.36 -11.16 -11.67
CA GLY A 63 -6.02 -11.68 -11.90
C GLY A 63 -4.99 -10.91 -11.08
N SER A 64 -3.90 -11.59 -10.73
CA SER A 64 -2.80 -11.07 -9.93
C SER A 64 -1.72 -10.37 -10.76
N SER A 65 -1.52 -10.78 -12.02
CA SER A 65 -0.49 -10.25 -12.92
C SER A 65 -0.87 -8.90 -13.55
N LEU A 66 -0.20 -7.83 -13.13
CA LEU A 66 -0.40 -6.48 -13.69
C LEU A 66 0.21 -6.36 -15.08
N SER A 67 1.33 -7.05 -15.33
CA SER A 67 1.95 -7.12 -16.65
C SER A 67 1.00 -7.71 -17.70
N PHE A 68 0.30 -8.81 -17.35
CA PHE A 68 -0.73 -9.40 -18.21
C PHE A 68 -1.88 -8.44 -18.45
N VAL A 69 -2.41 -7.80 -17.39
CA VAL A 69 -3.47 -6.78 -17.49
C VAL A 69 -3.07 -5.64 -18.43
N ASN A 70 -1.84 -5.14 -18.34
CA ASN A 70 -1.37 -4.07 -19.22
C ASN A 70 -1.23 -4.55 -20.69
N LYS A 71 -0.87 -5.82 -20.92
CA LYS A 71 -0.80 -6.42 -22.26
C LYS A 71 -2.19 -6.55 -22.90
N ILE A 72 -3.18 -6.98 -22.12
CA ILE A 72 -4.58 -7.10 -22.56
C ILE A 72 -5.37 -5.77 -22.51
N LEU A 73 -4.72 -4.66 -22.16
CA LEU A 73 -5.30 -3.32 -22.24
C LEU A 73 -4.46 -2.39 -23.12
N GLY A 74 -3.44 -2.95 -23.78
CA GLY A 74 -2.63 -2.24 -24.75
C GLY A 74 -3.42 -1.90 -26.00
N THR A 75 -2.84 -1.04 -26.85
CA THR A 75 -3.41 -0.56 -28.11
C THR A 75 -3.79 -1.66 -29.11
N GLU A 76 -3.31 -2.89 -28.91
CA GLU A 76 -3.60 -4.06 -29.74
C GLU A 76 -4.50 -5.09 -29.06
N SER A 77 -5.01 -4.80 -27.85
CA SER A 77 -5.78 -5.81 -27.12
C SER A 77 -7.25 -5.88 -27.55
N PRO A 78 -7.80 -7.10 -27.72
CA PRO A 78 -9.22 -7.33 -27.88
C PRO A 78 -10.07 -6.80 -26.72
N LEU A 79 -9.52 -6.59 -25.51
CA LEU A 79 -10.34 -6.16 -24.37
C LEU A 79 -10.37 -4.65 -24.17
N LEU A 80 -9.65 -3.89 -25.00
CA LEU A 80 -9.60 -2.43 -24.91
C LEU A 80 -10.98 -1.82 -25.16
N GLY A 81 -11.48 -1.05 -24.19
CA GLY A 81 -12.81 -0.42 -24.26
C GLY A 81 -13.99 -1.40 -24.06
N ILE A 82 -13.71 -2.61 -23.58
CA ILE A 82 -14.71 -3.60 -23.14
C ILE A 82 -14.67 -3.77 -21.64
N VAL A 83 -13.47 -3.91 -21.10
CA VAL A 83 -13.26 -4.06 -19.66
C VAL A 83 -12.70 -2.77 -19.07
N TYR A 84 -13.10 -2.48 -17.84
CA TYR A 84 -12.57 -1.37 -17.07
C TYR A 84 -11.60 -1.91 -16.01
N PRO A 85 -10.29 -1.58 -16.10
CA PRO A 85 -9.33 -2.05 -15.09
C PRO A 85 -9.59 -1.39 -13.74
N PHE A 86 -9.65 -2.22 -12.71
CA PHE A 86 -9.61 -1.77 -11.33
C PHE A 86 -8.44 -2.44 -10.61
N ARG A 87 -7.53 -1.63 -10.05
CA ARG A 87 -6.40 -2.15 -9.27
C ARG A 87 -6.78 -2.16 -7.79
N LEU A 88 -6.73 -3.33 -7.18
CA LEU A 88 -6.89 -3.49 -5.74
C LEU A 88 -5.53 -3.43 -5.07
N GLY A 89 -5.33 -2.45 -4.19
CA GLY A 89 -4.13 -2.33 -3.36
C GLY A 89 -4.43 -2.60 -1.89
N LEU A 90 -3.60 -2.07 -0.99
CA LEU A 90 -3.89 -2.06 0.44
C LEU A 90 -5.26 -1.41 0.72
N ILE A 91 -5.90 -1.86 1.81
CA ILE A 91 -7.15 -1.24 2.29
C ILE A 91 -6.84 0.24 2.57
N LYS A 92 -7.75 1.13 2.14
CA LYS A 92 -7.58 2.57 2.34
C LYS A 92 -7.66 2.91 3.83
N PRO A 93 -6.87 3.89 4.33
CA PRO A 93 -6.92 4.32 5.72
C PRO A 93 -8.33 4.58 6.25
N ARG A 94 -9.18 5.28 5.48
CA ARG A 94 -10.56 5.54 5.88
C ARG A 94 -11.39 4.27 6.06
N ASP A 95 -11.25 3.31 5.14
CA ASP A 95 -12.05 2.08 5.12
C ASP A 95 -11.66 1.15 6.27
N ILE A 96 -10.35 1.01 6.54
CA ILE A 96 -9.87 0.19 7.67
C ILE A 96 -10.26 0.82 9.01
N ILE A 97 -10.15 2.14 9.18
CA ILE A 97 -10.56 2.82 10.42
C ILE A 97 -12.07 2.68 10.64
N SER A 98 -12.88 2.88 9.59
CA SER A 98 -14.33 2.71 9.68
C SER A 98 -14.72 1.30 10.14
N SER A 99 -13.92 0.30 9.76
CA SER A 99 -14.16 -1.09 10.12
C SER A 99 -13.70 -1.38 11.55
N LEU A 100 -12.45 -1.02 11.89
CA LEU A 100 -11.84 -1.35 13.19
C LEU A 100 -12.36 -0.49 14.35
N SER A 101 -12.81 0.74 14.10
CA SER A 101 -13.29 1.64 15.16
C SER A 101 -14.59 1.18 15.85
N LYS A 102 -15.22 0.12 15.35
CA LYS A 102 -16.34 -0.59 15.99
C LYS A 102 -15.90 -1.54 17.10
N TYR A 103 -14.64 -1.96 17.08
CA TYR A 103 -14.09 -3.03 17.92
C TYR A 103 -12.95 -2.57 18.84
N TYR A 104 -12.29 -1.46 18.50
CA TYR A 104 -11.14 -0.93 19.23
C TYR A 104 -11.38 0.52 19.65
N SER A 105 -10.71 0.95 20.72
CA SER A 105 -10.65 2.37 21.10
C SER A 105 -10.04 3.19 19.96
N ASP A 106 -10.34 4.50 19.87
CA ASP A 106 -9.88 5.31 18.74
C ASP A 106 -8.35 5.32 18.59
N LYS A 107 -7.62 5.32 19.71
CA LYS A 107 -6.16 5.22 19.73
C LYS A 107 -5.65 3.88 19.19
N GLU A 108 -6.15 2.75 19.71
CA GLU A 108 -5.70 1.43 19.23
C GLU A 108 -6.20 1.16 17.80
N CYS A 109 -7.38 1.63 17.44
CA CYS A 109 -7.90 1.58 16.07
C CYS A 109 -6.90 2.21 15.10
N LEU A 110 -6.39 3.41 15.41
CA LEU A 110 -5.43 4.11 14.55
C LEU A 110 -4.10 3.34 14.45
N LEU A 111 -3.58 2.87 15.59
CA LEU A 111 -2.31 2.12 15.64
C LEU A 111 -2.38 0.75 14.95
N LEU A 112 -3.48 0.01 15.11
CA LEU A 112 -3.65 -1.29 14.47
C LEU A 112 -3.92 -1.16 12.97
N SER A 113 -4.70 -0.15 12.57
CA SER A 113 -5.05 0.12 11.16
C SER A 113 -3.83 0.29 10.26
N MET A 114 -2.74 0.87 10.77
CA MET A 114 -1.53 1.10 9.97
C MET A 114 -0.91 -0.19 9.42
N PHE A 115 -1.11 -1.31 10.10
CA PHE A 115 -0.66 -2.64 9.66
C PHE A 115 -1.81 -3.49 9.12
N ALA A 116 -2.97 -3.49 9.80
CA ALA A 116 -4.13 -4.29 9.45
C ALA A 116 -4.77 -3.92 8.10
N ARG A 117 -4.41 -2.76 7.53
CA ARG A 117 -4.75 -2.42 6.16
C ARG A 117 -4.16 -3.38 5.11
N ASP A 118 -3.14 -4.13 5.49
CA ASP A 118 -2.60 -5.24 4.71
C ASP A 118 -3.40 -6.53 5.01
N PRO A 119 -4.16 -7.06 4.04
CA PRO A 119 -5.02 -8.22 4.26
C PRO A 119 -4.30 -9.45 4.79
N VAL A 120 -3.00 -9.61 4.50
CA VAL A 120 -2.18 -10.76 4.93
C VAL A 120 -2.17 -10.90 6.46
N VAL A 121 -2.30 -9.80 7.20
CA VAL A 121 -2.27 -9.81 8.67
C VAL A 121 -3.61 -9.48 9.31
N LEU A 122 -4.67 -9.27 8.51
CA LEU A 122 -5.98 -8.89 9.03
C LEU A 122 -6.56 -9.97 9.95
N GLU A 123 -6.40 -11.25 9.60
CA GLU A 123 -6.85 -12.40 10.40
C GLU A 123 -6.10 -12.60 11.73
N VAL A 124 -5.00 -11.86 11.95
CA VAL A 124 -4.19 -11.94 13.18
C VAL A 124 -4.79 -11.06 14.30
N LEU A 125 -5.72 -10.17 13.94
CA LEU A 125 -6.43 -9.33 14.90
C LEU A 125 -7.29 -10.15 15.85
N THR A 126 -7.25 -9.79 17.11
CA THR A 126 -8.04 -10.38 18.19
C THR A 126 -8.76 -9.27 18.97
N PRO A 127 -9.91 -9.57 19.61
CA PRO A 127 -10.60 -8.59 20.43
C PRO A 127 -9.68 -7.99 21.50
N ASN A 128 -9.74 -6.67 21.71
CA ASN A 128 -8.95 -5.94 22.71
C ASN A 128 -7.43 -5.95 22.50
N ASP A 129 -6.94 -6.25 21.29
CA ASP A 129 -5.53 -6.05 20.98
C ASP A 129 -5.05 -4.62 21.24
N ASN A 130 -3.78 -4.55 21.64
CA ASN A 130 -2.96 -3.36 21.46
C ASN A 130 -1.87 -3.62 20.43
N LEU A 131 -1.18 -2.56 20.01
CA LEU A 131 -0.11 -2.68 19.01
C LEU A 131 0.96 -3.73 19.36
N LYS A 132 1.36 -3.83 20.63
CA LYS A 132 2.43 -4.76 21.04
C LYS A 132 1.95 -6.21 20.97
N SER A 133 0.75 -6.53 21.46
CA SER A 133 0.19 -7.88 21.38
C SER A 133 -0.05 -8.30 19.93
N PHE A 134 -0.49 -7.36 19.10
CA PHE A 134 -0.65 -7.58 17.66
C PHE A 134 0.69 -7.89 16.97
N LEU A 135 1.72 -7.07 17.20
CA LEU A 135 3.05 -7.29 16.62
C LEU A 135 3.71 -8.60 17.06
N ARG A 136 3.43 -9.08 18.29
CA ARG A 136 3.89 -10.41 18.75
C ARG A 136 3.44 -11.55 17.86
N ARG A 137 2.26 -11.44 17.24
CA ARG A 137 1.71 -12.46 16.33
C ARG A 137 2.04 -12.17 14.87
N VAL A 138 2.11 -10.89 14.48
CA VAL A 138 2.49 -10.50 13.11
C VAL A 138 3.92 -10.85 12.78
N ILE A 139 4.89 -10.56 13.66
CA ILE A 139 6.32 -10.74 13.35
C ILE A 139 6.67 -12.20 12.98
N PRO A 140 6.23 -13.23 13.75
CA PRO A 140 6.44 -14.62 13.35
C PRO A 140 5.77 -14.97 12.02
N LYS A 141 4.56 -14.44 11.77
CA LYS A 141 3.84 -14.68 10.52
C LYS A 141 4.61 -14.13 9.32
N ILE A 142 4.99 -12.85 9.35
CA ILE A 142 5.70 -12.19 8.24
C ILE A 142 7.06 -12.82 7.95
N ARG A 143 7.72 -13.40 8.96
CA ARG A 143 8.96 -14.17 8.79
C ARG A 143 8.79 -15.29 7.76
N VAL A 144 7.64 -15.96 7.78
CA VAL A 144 7.33 -17.12 6.93
C VAL A 144 6.75 -16.69 5.59
N VAL A 145 5.80 -15.75 5.59
CA VAL A 145 4.98 -15.47 4.39
C VAL A 145 5.62 -14.47 3.41
N VAL A 146 6.40 -13.49 3.88
CA VAL A 146 6.83 -12.37 3.02
C VAL A 146 7.76 -12.81 1.89
N ARG A 147 8.70 -13.75 2.13
CA ARG A 147 9.58 -14.24 1.06
C ARG A 147 8.79 -14.90 -0.07
N SER A 148 7.81 -15.74 0.28
CA SER A 148 6.97 -16.42 -0.69
C SER A 148 6.12 -15.45 -1.50
N LEU A 149 5.48 -14.48 -0.84
CA LEU A 149 4.67 -13.46 -1.52
C LEU A 149 5.50 -12.64 -2.52
N ILE A 150 6.72 -12.25 -2.15
CA ILE A 150 7.58 -11.49 -3.07
C ILE A 150 8.03 -12.38 -4.23
N GLY A 151 8.39 -13.63 -3.97
CA GLY A 151 8.72 -14.59 -5.02
C GLY A 151 7.58 -14.77 -6.02
N GLU A 152 6.34 -14.87 -5.52
CA GLU A 152 5.12 -14.95 -6.32
C GLU A 152 4.91 -13.70 -7.18
N ILE A 153 4.96 -12.50 -6.58
CA ILE A 153 4.84 -11.21 -7.31
C ILE A 153 5.88 -11.13 -8.44
N PHE A 154 7.12 -11.52 -8.18
CA PHE A 154 8.17 -11.52 -9.21
C PHE A 154 7.89 -12.53 -10.33
N THR A 155 7.41 -13.73 -9.97
CA THR A 155 7.08 -14.79 -10.93
C THR A 155 5.91 -14.39 -11.84
N GLU A 156 4.87 -13.80 -11.27
CA GLU A 156 3.69 -13.30 -12.00
C GLU A 156 4.00 -12.14 -12.95
N GLU A 157 5.06 -11.41 -12.66
CA GLU A 157 5.56 -10.30 -13.47
C GLU A 157 6.67 -10.75 -14.44
N GLU A 158 6.85 -12.06 -14.61
CA GLU A 158 7.85 -12.70 -15.47
C GLU A 158 9.29 -12.19 -15.18
N ARG A 159 9.60 -12.01 -13.90
CA ARG A 159 10.87 -11.46 -13.42
C ARG A 159 11.52 -12.36 -12.38
N GLU A 160 12.85 -12.33 -12.38
CA GLU A 160 13.63 -12.99 -11.33
C GLU A 160 13.88 -12.01 -10.16
N LEU A 161 13.63 -12.48 -8.94
CA LEU A 161 14.05 -11.80 -7.71
C LEU A 161 15.57 -11.91 -7.55
N THR A 162 16.29 -10.98 -8.16
CA THR A 162 17.76 -10.95 -8.07
C THR A 162 18.25 -10.36 -6.75
N LYS A 163 19.51 -10.67 -6.38
CA LYS A 163 20.21 -10.04 -5.24
C LYS A 163 20.17 -8.50 -5.29
N ARG A 164 20.15 -7.91 -6.50
CA ARG A 164 20.07 -6.46 -6.66
C ARG A 164 18.69 -5.93 -6.26
N TYR A 165 17.60 -6.60 -6.62
CA TYR A 165 16.26 -6.23 -6.16
C TYR A 165 16.16 -6.33 -4.64
N GLU A 166 16.63 -7.42 -4.06
CA GLU A 166 16.64 -7.58 -2.60
C GLU A 166 17.43 -6.47 -1.90
N ALA A 167 18.62 -6.14 -2.40
CA ALA A 167 19.44 -5.05 -1.84
C ALA A 167 18.74 -3.69 -1.93
N ILE A 168 18.01 -3.42 -3.01
CA ILE A 168 17.23 -2.18 -3.19
C ILE A 168 16.05 -2.13 -2.23
N ILE A 169 15.30 -3.22 -2.08
CA ILE A 169 14.17 -3.27 -1.14
C ILE A 169 14.69 -3.07 0.29
N LYS A 170 15.79 -3.75 0.68
CA LYS A 170 16.45 -3.54 1.98
C LYS A 170 16.91 -2.08 2.18
N ALA A 171 17.47 -1.45 1.16
CA ALA A 171 17.88 -0.04 1.24
C ALA A 171 16.67 0.89 1.46
N VAL A 172 15.54 0.65 0.79
CA VAL A 172 14.31 1.44 1.00
C VAL A 172 13.75 1.19 2.41
N ALA A 173 13.70 -0.06 2.88
CA ALA A 173 13.31 -0.41 4.25
C ALA A 173 14.20 0.25 5.32
N ALA A 174 15.48 0.48 5.00
CA ALA A 174 16.41 1.21 5.86
C ALA A 174 16.13 2.73 5.92
N GLY A 175 15.20 3.24 5.11
CA GLY A 175 14.82 4.65 5.06
C GLY A 175 15.47 5.46 3.94
N ASN A 176 16.13 4.82 2.97
CA ASN A 176 16.67 5.51 1.80
C ASN A 176 15.54 5.75 0.79
N LYS A 177 15.10 7.00 0.65
CA LYS A 177 13.87 7.35 -0.07
C LYS A 177 14.16 7.86 -1.48
N LYS A 178 15.40 8.23 -1.82
CA LYS A 178 15.79 8.71 -3.15
C LYS A 178 16.71 7.71 -3.88
N PRO A 179 16.72 7.69 -5.23
CA PRO A 179 17.62 6.82 -5.97
C PRO A 179 19.10 7.01 -5.64
N SER A 180 19.54 8.24 -5.32
CA SER A 180 20.92 8.52 -4.89
C SER A 180 21.24 7.96 -3.50
N GLU A 181 20.29 8.02 -2.57
CA GLU A 181 20.42 7.48 -1.22
C GLU A 181 20.50 5.95 -1.28
N VAL A 182 19.62 5.33 -2.06
CA VAL A 182 19.61 3.88 -2.29
C VAL A 182 20.94 3.42 -2.93
N ALA A 183 21.42 4.12 -3.97
CA ALA A 183 22.70 3.79 -4.60
C ALA A 183 23.87 3.89 -3.60
N SER A 184 23.91 4.95 -2.80
CA SER A 184 24.94 5.14 -1.77
C SER A 184 24.90 4.04 -0.71
N PHE A 185 23.70 3.67 -0.23
CA PHE A 185 23.52 2.62 0.77
C PHE A 185 24.01 1.26 0.27
N ILE A 186 23.60 0.88 -0.95
CA ILE A 186 23.99 -0.40 -1.54
C ILE A 186 25.49 -0.41 -1.83
N SER A 187 26.07 0.71 -2.26
CA SER A 187 27.51 0.78 -2.51
C SER A 187 28.33 0.51 -1.25
N GLY A 188 27.88 1.04 -0.10
CA GLY A 188 28.51 0.74 1.19
C GLY A 188 28.32 -0.71 1.65
N MET A 189 27.19 -1.33 1.31
CA MET A 189 26.87 -2.71 1.72
C MET A 189 27.54 -3.78 0.85
N LEU A 190 27.61 -3.56 -0.46
CA LEU A 190 28.11 -4.55 -1.43
C LEU A 190 29.55 -4.28 -1.90
N GLY A 191 30.14 -3.13 -1.56
CA GLY A 191 31.48 -2.74 -2.04
C GLY A 191 31.52 -2.41 -3.55
N GLU A 192 30.36 -2.24 -4.19
CA GLU A 192 30.23 -1.91 -5.60
C GLU A 192 29.85 -0.45 -5.79
N HIS A 193 30.47 0.27 -6.72
CA HIS A 193 30.07 1.65 -7.02
C HIS A 193 28.81 1.69 -7.90
N LEU A 194 27.65 1.95 -7.28
CA LEU A 194 26.40 2.21 -8.00
C LEU A 194 26.12 3.70 -8.12
N LYS A 195 25.60 4.10 -9.28
CA LYS A 195 25.06 5.44 -9.52
C LYS A 195 23.55 5.45 -9.38
N SER A 196 23.00 6.64 -9.17
CA SER A 196 21.56 6.89 -9.13
C SER A 196 20.81 6.35 -10.37
N GLN A 197 21.42 6.41 -11.55
CA GLN A 197 20.84 5.93 -12.81
C GLN A 197 20.65 4.40 -12.82
N ASP A 198 21.59 3.67 -12.23
CA ASP A 198 21.56 2.19 -12.16
C ASP A 198 20.38 1.72 -11.32
N VAL A 199 20.03 2.47 -10.27
CA VAL A 199 18.94 2.14 -9.34
C VAL A 199 17.56 2.53 -9.88
N LYS A 200 17.45 3.59 -10.69
CA LYS A 200 16.16 4.12 -11.18
C LYS A 200 15.31 3.07 -11.90
N LYS A 201 15.93 2.20 -12.71
CA LYS A 201 15.21 1.13 -13.44
C LYS A 201 14.57 0.14 -12.47
N TYR A 202 15.29 -0.28 -11.43
CA TYR A 202 14.77 -1.22 -10.42
C TYR A 202 13.64 -0.58 -9.59
N LEU A 203 13.81 0.67 -9.13
CA LEU A 203 12.76 1.38 -8.41
C LEU A 203 11.50 1.53 -9.26
N LYS A 204 11.66 1.85 -10.55
CA LYS A 204 10.53 1.91 -11.49
C LYS A 204 9.82 0.56 -11.58
N ASN A 205 10.56 -0.53 -11.82
CA ASN A 205 9.97 -1.86 -11.91
C ASN A 205 9.24 -2.24 -10.62
N LEU A 206 9.83 -1.99 -9.45
CA LEU A 206 9.19 -2.30 -8.17
C LEU A 206 7.91 -1.47 -7.92
N VAL A 207 7.84 -0.24 -8.43
CA VAL A 207 6.61 0.56 -8.41
C VAL A 207 5.55 0.00 -9.36
N GLU A 208 5.96 -0.45 -10.55
CA GLU A 208 5.04 -1.06 -11.52
C GLU A 208 4.45 -2.38 -11.00
N MET A 209 5.22 -3.14 -10.21
CA MET A 209 4.79 -4.37 -9.54
C MET A 209 4.06 -4.12 -8.20
N ASN A 210 3.73 -2.88 -7.86
CA ASN A 210 3.09 -2.49 -6.58
C ASN A 210 3.83 -2.91 -5.30
N LEU A 211 5.13 -3.23 -5.37
CA LEU A 211 5.96 -3.49 -4.18
C LEU A 211 6.41 -2.18 -3.52
N LEU A 212 6.67 -1.16 -4.33
CA LEU A 212 6.95 0.19 -3.87
C LEU A 212 5.83 1.15 -4.29
N LYS A 213 5.64 2.19 -3.49
CA LYS A 213 4.93 3.40 -3.91
C LYS A 213 5.90 4.56 -4.03
N ARG A 214 5.45 5.59 -4.74
CA ARG A 214 6.19 6.85 -4.88
C ARG A 214 5.33 8.04 -4.49
N ILE A 215 5.89 8.95 -3.70
CA ILE A 215 5.25 10.21 -3.30
C ILE A 215 6.02 11.34 -3.96
N LYS A 216 5.30 12.26 -4.60
CA LYS A 216 5.91 13.38 -5.32
C LYS A 216 6.61 14.32 -4.34
N ILE A 217 7.79 14.79 -4.74
CA ILE A 217 8.53 15.81 -3.98
C ILE A 217 7.96 17.16 -4.36
N PHE A 218 7.50 17.91 -3.36
CA PHE A 218 6.89 19.22 -3.57
C PHE A 218 7.81 20.16 -4.37
N GLY A 219 7.25 20.79 -5.39
CA GLY A 219 7.96 21.70 -6.28
C GLY A 219 9.00 21.05 -7.20
N LYS A 220 9.14 19.71 -7.23
CA LYS A 220 10.16 19.01 -8.02
C LYS A 220 9.56 17.93 -8.93
N LYS A 221 10.20 17.70 -10.08
CA LYS A 221 9.94 16.54 -10.94
C LYS A 221 10.69 15.29 -10.42
N ALA A 222 10.51 15.00 -9.14
CA ALA A 222 11.19 13.91 -8.44
C ALA A 222 10.24 13.28 -7.43
N TYR A 223 10.60 12.08 -6.96
CA TYR A 223 9.77 11.29 -6.06
C TYR A 223 10.61 10.71 -4.93
N PHE A 224 9.97 10.55 -3.78
CA PHE A 224 10.39 9.63 -2.73
C PHE A 224 9.79 8.26 -2.97
N TYR A 225 10.52 7.20 -2.60
CA TYR A 225 10.12 5.82 -2.74
C TYR A 225 9.96 5.18 -1.36
N PHE A 226 8.90 4.39 -1.20
CA PHE A 226 8.56 3.67 0.02
C PHE A 226 8.10 2.27 -0.34
N ILE A 227 8.37 1.28 0.51
CA ILE A 227 7.68 0.00 0.40
C ILE A 227 6.20 0.26 0.69
N ASP A 228 5.31 -0.22 -0.19
CA ASP A 228 3.89 0.10 -0.07
C ASP A 228 3.28 -0.62 1.15
N SER A 229 3.54 -1.92 1.27
CA SER A 229 3.09 -2.74 2.39
C SER A 229 3.92 -2.49 3.67
N PRO A 230 3.27 -2.11 4.80
CA PRO A 230 3.94 -1.89 6.07
C PRO A 230 4.53 -3.18 6.67
N ILE A 231 3.94 -4.34 6.37
CA ILE A 231 4.44 -5.64 6.86
C ILE A 231 5.65 -6.13 6.05
N ILE A 232 5.70 -5.82 4.75
CA ILE A 232 6.87 -6.08 3.90
C ILE A 232 8.01 -5.15 4.33
N ASP A 233 7.75 -3.86 4.56
CA ASP A 233 8.77 -2.93 5.08
C ASP A 233 9.31 -3.41 6.43
N LEU A 234 8.43 -3.81 7.35
CA LEU A 234 8.81 -4.32 8.66
C LEU A 234 9.66 -5.59 8.55
N TYR A 235 9.29 -6.52 7.66
CA TYR A 235 10.09 -7.71 7.39
C TYR A 235 11.51 -7.33 6.96
N TYR A 236 11.68 -6.54 5.90
CA TYR A 236 13.03 -6.19 5.43
C TYR A 236 13.81 -5.34 6.41
N TYR A 237 13.14 -4.47 7.16
CA TYR A 237 13.77 -3.67 8.21
C TYR A 237 14.31 -4.55 9.33
N LEU A 238 13.51 -5.50 9.84
CA LEU A 238 13.95 -6.42 10.88
C LEU A 238 15.07 -7.33 10.36
N ASP A 239 14.92 -7.87 9.14
CA ASP A 239 15.93 -8.75 8.54
C ASP A 239 17.27 -8.05 8.38
N LEU A 240 17.26 -6.79 7.91
CA LEU A 240 18.47 -5.99 7.81
C LEU A 240 19.14 -5.72 9.17
N LYS A 241 18.35 -5.59 10.25
CA LYS A 241 18.87 -5.23 11.58
C LYS A 241 19.28 -6.41 12.43
N THR A 242 18.71 -7.59 12.20
CA THR A 242 18.88 -8.75 13.08
C THR A 242 19.11 -10.06 12.36
N GLY A 243 18.92 -10.12 11.04
CA GLY A 243 18.96 -11.38 10.28
C GLY A 243 17.86 -12.36 10.65
N PHE A 244 16.73 -11.89 11.23
CA PHE A 244 15.71 -12.77 11.80
C PHE A 244 15.04 -13.72 10.79
N SER A 245 15.20 -13.51 9.48
CA SER A 245 14.70 -14.49 8.52
C SER A 245 15.46 -15.82 8.64
N GLU A 246 16.75 -15.78 8.96
CA GLU A 246 17.64 -16.94 9.04
C GLU A 246 17.99 -17.31 10.49
N LEU A 247 18.12 -16.32 11.36
CA LEU A 247 18.48 -16.50 12.76
C LEU A 247 17.24 -16.60 13.65
N ASP A 248 17.30 -17.44 14.68
CA ASP A 248 16.26 -17.46 15.72
C ASP A 248 16.51 -16.33 16.72
N ILE A 249 15.75 -15.23 16.56
CA ILE A 249 15.90 -14.03 17.38
C ILE A 249 14.74 -13.98 18.39
N PRO A 250 15.01 -13.79 19.69
CA PRO A 250 13.97 -13.63 20.70
C PRO A 250 12.93 -12.56 20.32
N ILE A 251 11.65 -12.91 20.44
CA ILE A 251 10.53 -12.07 19.99
C ILE A 251 10.53 -10.67 20.63
N ASP A 252 10.92 -10.56 21.91
CA ASP A 252 10.97 -9.27 22.59
C ASP A 252 12.03 -8.31 22.02
N ILE A 253 13.13 -8.86 21.49
CA ILE A 253 14.15 -8.07 20.78
C ILE A 253 13.57 -7.57 19.46
N LEU A 254 12.87 -8.42 18.71
CA LEU A 254 12.25 -8.05 17.44
C LEU A 254 11.18 -6.97 17.63
N ILE A 255 10.34 -7.09 18.66
CA ILE A 255 9.35 -6.06 19.01
C ILE A 255 10.05 -4.75 19.35
N SER A 256 11.10 -4.78 20.17
CA SER A 256 11.84 -3.57 20.53
C SER A 256 12.38 -2.85 19.28
N LYS A 257 12.93 -3.60 18.32
CA LYS A 257 13.38 -3.04 17.03
C LYS A 257 12.21 -2.52 16.20
N ALA A 258 11.10 -3.26 16.12
CA ALA A 258 9.90 -2.86 15.40
C ALA A 258 9.31 -1.56 15.95
N MET A 259 9.26 -1.39 17.28
CA MET A 259 8.77 -0.17 17.93
C MET A 259 9.59 1.07 17.57
N GLY A 260 10.88 0.93 17.25
CA GLY A 260 11.69 2.03 16.72
C GLY A 260 11.29 2.48 15.30
N LYS A 261 10.59 1.62 14.55
CA LYS A 261 10.13 1.88 13.18
C LYS A 261 8.67 2.31 13.12
N VAL A 262 7.86 1.90 14.10
CA VAL A 262 6.43 2.23 14.24
C VAL A 262 6.08 3.71 14.02
N PRO A 263 6.82 4.70 14.59
CA PRO A 263 6.48 6.12 14.39
C PRO A 263 6.42 6.56 12.93
N PHE A 264 7.26 5.97 12.06
CA PHE A 264 7.27 6.28 10.63
C PHE A 264 6.05 5.69 9.90
N TYR A 265 5.58 4.51 10.30
CA TYR A 265 4.34 3.95 9.76
C TYR A 265 3.13 4.77 10.20
N TYR A 266 3.13 5.19 11.47
CA TYR A 266 2.09 6.05 12.02
C TYR A 266 2.01 7.38 11.28
N GLU A 267 3.14 8.08 11.10
CA GLU A 267 3.22 9.32 10.32
C GLU A 267 2.63 9.15 8.91
N ASN A 268 3.13 8.17 8.15
CA ASN A 268 2.67 7.94 6.78
C ASN A 268 1.17 7.60 6.72
N PHE A 269 0.69 6.74 7.62
CA PHE A 269 -0.71 6.35 7.67
C PHE A 269 -1.63 7.53 8.00
N VAL A 270 -1.25 8.35 8.99
CA VAL A 270 -2.03 9.53 9.40
C VAL A 270 -2.06 10.58 8.29
N VAL A 271 -0.93 10.84 7.65
CA VAL A 271 -0.87 11.81 6.54
C VAL A 271 -1.72 11.34 5.35
N GLU A 272 -1.67 10.05 5.00
CA GLU A 272 -2.54 9.46 3.98
C GLU A 272 -4.02 9.58 4.36
N LEU A 273 -4.39 9.25 5.61
CA LEU A 273 -5.75 9.40 6.10
C LEU A 273 -6.27 10.83 5.97
N ILE A 274 -5.46 11.82 6.35
CA ILE A 274 -5.85 13.22 6.27
C ILE A 274 -6.02 13.66 4.82
N ALA A 275 -5.13 13.22 3.92
CA ALA A 275 -5.27 13.44 2.49
C ALA A 275 -6.62 12.89 1.98
N GLU A 276 -7.03 11.70 2.41
CA GLU A 276 -8.33 11.11 2.06
C GLU A 276 -9.52 11.89 2.66
N ILE A 277 -9.44 12.30 3.93
CA ILE A 277 -10.49 13.07 4.60
C ILE A 277 -10.79 14.36 3.84
N TYR A 278 -9.73 15.08 3.44
CA TYR A 278 -9.81 16.34 2.71
C TYR A 278 -9.93 16.17 1.19
N GLY A 279 -9.79 14.95 0.66
CA GLY A 279 -9.82 14.69 -0.78
C GLY A 279 -8.71 15.41 -1.54
N CYS A 280 -7.49 15.36 -1.01
CA CYS A 280 -6.28 16.00 -1.54
C CYS A 280 -5.27 14.95 -2.01
N GLU A 281 -4.36 15.36 -2.89
CA GLU A 281 -3.15 14.60 -3.22
C GLU A 281 -2.06 14.84 -2.16
N LEU A 282 -1.25 13.82 -1.91
CA LEU A 282 -0.13 13.88 -0.97
C LEU A 282 1.21 14.13 -1.70
N GLU A 283 1.90 15.19 -1.29
CA GLU A 283 3.29 15.46 -1.61
C GLU A 283 4.14 15.52 -0.33
N LYS A 284 5.46 15.39 -0.44
CA LYS A 284 6.41 15.54 0.70
C LYS A 284 7.57 16.46 0.34
N SER A 285 8.23 17.02 1.36
CA SER A 285 9.44 17.85 1.20
C SER A 285 10.60 17.33 2.07
N PHE A 286 11.83 17.52 1.60
CA PHE A 286 13.06 17.20 2.35
C PHE A 286 13.70 18.41 3.03
N SER A 287 13.60 19.58 2.41
CA SER A 287 14.24 20.80 2.89
C SER A 287 13.30 21.97 2.63
N PRO A 288 12.58 22.43 3.66
CA PRO A 288 12.48 21.78 4.98
C PRO A 288 11.77 20.42 4.94
N GLU A 289 12.04 19.53 5.91
CA GLU A 289 11.34 18.24 6.04
C GLU A 289 9.93 18.44 6.59
N ILE A 290 8.91 18.12 5.77
CA ILE A 290 7.50 18.27 6.11
C ILE A 290 6.83 16.90 5.90
N ASP A 291 6.15 16.39 6.93
CA ASP A 291 5.59 15.04 6.95
C ASP A 291 4.53 14.85 5.87
N GLY A 292 3.70 15.87 5.62
CA GLY A 292 2.73 15.90 4.54
C GLY A 292 2.44 17.29 3.99
N ILE A 293 2.38 17.40 2.67
CA ILE A 293 1.89 18.58 1.95
C ILE A 293 0.67 18.13 1.15
N LEU A 294 -0.50 18.65 1.49
CA LEU A 294 -1.76 18.30 0.87
C LEU A 294 -2.07 19.29 -0.23
N THR A 295 -2.31 18.80 -1.44
CA THR A 295 -2.54 19.62 -2.62
C THR A 295 -3.85 19.27 -3.32
N ARG A 296 -4.46 20.27 -3.96
CA ARG A 296 -5.57 20.07 -4.90
C ARG A 296 -5.17 20.71 -6.22
N GLY A 297 -4.71 19.88 -7.15
CA GLY A 297 -4.07 20.37 -8.38
C GLY A 297 -2.80 21.15 -8.06
N LYS A 298 -2.77 22.46 -8.34
CA LYS A 298 -1.61 23.33 -8.07
C LYS A 298 -1.67 24.05 -6.72
N GLN A 299 -2.80 24.03 -6.04
CA GLN A 299 -3.00 24.74 -4.79
C GLN A 299 -2.57 23.87 -3.59
N ILE A 300 -1.87 24.48 -2.64
CA ILE A 300 -1.55 23.86 -1.35
C ILE A 300 -2.72 24.10 -0.40
N GLU A 301 -3.35 23.03 0.04
CA GLU A 301 -4.50 23.07 0.94
C GLU A 301 -4.06 23.09 2.41
N ALA A 302 -3.06 22.27 2.73
CA ALA A 302 -2.52 22.19 4.07
C ALA A 302 -1.08 21.66 4.09
N VAL A 303 -0.35 22.00 5.15
CA VAL A 303 0.88 21.33 5.58
C VAL A 303 0.61 20.63 6.91
N VAL A 304 1.18 19.43 7.06
CA VAL A 304 0.86 18.51 8.14
C VAL A 304 2.15 18.09 8.86
N GLU A 305 2.12 18.14 10.18
CA GLU A 305 3.12 17.55 11.08
C GLU A 305 2.44 16.51 11.97
N VAL A 306 3.04 15.33 12.10
CA VAL A 306 2.50 14.21 12.87
C VAL A 306 3.48 13.78 13.95
N LYS A 307 2.97 13.73 15.17
CA LYS A 307 3.64 13.15 16.33
C LYS A 307 2.81 11.98 16.84
N MET A 308 3.43 10.80 16.97
CA MET A 308 2.74 9.64 17.56
C MET A 308 2.47 9.81 19.06
N GLY A 309 3.32 10.58 19.76
CA GLY A 309 3.16 10.91 21.18
C GLY A 309 2.68 12.34 21.39
N ASN A 310 2.89 12.84 22.61
CA ASN A 310 2.65 14.25 22.91
C ASN A 310 3.57 15.19 22.12
N ILE A 311 3.04 16.37 21.77
CA ILE A 311 3.77 17.46 21.15
C ILE A 311 3.92 18.65 22.11
N THR A 312 5.08 19.29 22.06
CA THR A 312 5.42 20.46 22.88
C THR A 312 5.21 21.77 22.15
N THR A 313 5.05 22.87 22.90
CA THR A 313 5.02 24.25 22.36
C THR A 313 6.25 24.57 21.50
N LYS A 314 7.42 24.05 21.87
CA LYS A 314 8.67 24.26 21.12
C LYS A 314 8.60 23.57 19.75
N GLU A 315 8.13 22.32 19.70
CA GLU A 315 7.96 21.57 18.45
C GLU A 315 6.95 22.25 17.53
N VAL A 316 5.80 22.71 18.05
CA VAL A 316 4.81 23.43 17.23
C VAL A 316 5.39 24.73 16.67
N ASN A 317 6.11 25.52 17.48
CA ASN A 317 6.73 26.75 16.98
C ASN A 317 7.84 26.46 15.95
N ASN A 318 8.59 25.37 16.12
CA ASN A 318 9.57 24.95 15.12
C ASN A 318 8.88 24.57 13.80
N PHE A 319 7.78 23.83 13.86
CA PHE A 319 6.96 23.51 12.69
C PHE A 319 6.44 24.80 12.02
N LEU A 320 5.87 25.74 12.77
CA LEU A 320 5.34 26.99 12.21
C LEU A 320 6.42 27.85 11.53
N ARG A 321 7.63 27.92 12.08
CA ARG A 321 8.78 28.58 11.43
C ARG A 321 9.19 27.85 10.16
N LYS A 322 9.24 26.51 10.22
CA LYS A 322 9.60 25.65 9.09
C LYS A 322 8.68 25.87 7.89
N VAL A 323 7.40 26.17 8.13
CA VAL A 323 6.38 26.33 7.09
C VAL A 323 5.88 27.77 6.93
N GLU A 324 6.67 28.75 7.34
CA GLU A 324 6.25 30.16 7.34
C GLU A 324 5.91 30.69 5.93
N ASP A 325 6.63 30.20 4.91
CA ASP A 325 6.41 30.57 3.51
C ASP A 325 5.16 29.94 2.88
N PHE A 326 4.47 29.03 3.59
CA PHE A 326 3.28 28.36 3.08
C PHE A 326 2.01 29.09 3.50
N ASP A 327 1.35 29.78 2.58
CA ASP A 327 0.03 30.39 2.81
C ASP A 327 -1.11 29.37 2.66
N CYS A 328 -1.17 28.43 3.61
CA CYS A 328 -2.21 27.39 3.64
C CYS A 328 -2.60 27.04 5.09
N ARG A 329 -3.48 26.04 5.28
CA ARG A 329 -3.77 25.49 6.61
C ARG A 329 -2.53 24.80 7.20
N LYS A 330 -2.35 24.88 8.50
CA LYS A 330 -1.29 24.17 9.24
C LYS A 330 -1.97 23.21 10.19
N ILE A 331 -1.68 21.92 10.04
CA ILE A 331 -2.32 20.85 10.81
C ILE A 331 -1.26 20.12 11.63
N VAL A 332 -1.52 19.94 12.92
CA VAL A 332 -0.67 19.20 13.84
C VAL A 332 -1.46 18.05 14.45
N ILE A 333 -0.92 16.85 14.38
CA ILE A 333 -1.51 15.65 14.96
C ILE A 333 -0.63 15.14 16.08
N ALA A 334 -1.19 14.93 17.26
CA ALA A 334 -0.47 14.45 18.44
C ALA A 334 -1.43 13.77 19.44
N GLU A 335 -0.91 13.13 20.49
CA GLU A 335 -1.76 12.57 21.56
C GLU A 335 -2.47 13.66 22.39
N ASN A 336 -1.89 14.86 22.47
CA ASN A 336 -2.47 16.01 23.15
C ASN A 336 -2.89 17.09 22.16
N THR A 337 -3.92 17.86 22.53
CA THR A 337 -4.30 19.08 21.80
C THR A 337 -3.39 20.24 22.15
N PHE A 338 -3.05 21.04 21.15
CA PHE A 338 -2.32 22.30 21.30
C PHE A 338 -3.22 23.49 20.97
N LYS A 339 -3.23 24.52 21.82
CA LYS A 339 -4.07 25.71 21.64
C LYS A 339 -3.24 26.86 21.04
N ASP A 340 -3.27 26.98 19.72
CA ASP A 340 -2.72 28.12 18.98
C ASP A 340 -3.59 28.38 17.76
N LYS A 341 -4.01 29.63 17.56
CA LYS A 341 -4.90 30.02 16.44
C LYS A 341 -4.27 29.81 15.07
N ARG A 342 -2.94 29.69 14.99
CA ARG A 342 -2.18 29.48 13.74
C ARG A 342 -2.20 28.02 13.27
N VAL A 343 -2.62 27.08 14.12
CA VAL A 343 -2.57 25.65 13.85
C VAL A 343 -3.89 24.98 14.18
N GLU A 344 -4.35 24.08 13.31
CA GLU A 344 -5.39 23.12 13.61
C GLU A 344 -4.74 21.93 14.32
N SER A 345 -5.05 21.73 15.60
CA SER A 345 -4.53 20.60 16.38
C SER A 345 -5.57 19.49 16.47
N MET A 346 -5.16 18.25 16.20
CA MET A 346 -6.02 17.08 16.21
C MET A 346 -5.41 15.92 17.00
N THR A 347 -6.24 15.20 17.76
CA THR A 347 -5.88 13.91 18.38
C THR A 347 -6.35 12.72 17.55
N ALA A 348 -5.94 11.51 17.94
CA ALA A 348 -6.40 10.27 17.33
C ALA A 348 -7.94 10.13 17.40
N GLU A 349 -8.52 10.46 18.55
CA GLU A 349 -9.98 10.46 18.77
C GLU A 349 -10.68 11.40 17.78
N GLN A 350 -10.15 12.61 17.58
CA GLN A 350 -10.73 13.58 16.67
C GLN A 350 -10.61 13.14 15.20
N LEU A 351 -9.50 12.51 14.82
CA LEU A 351 -9.32 11.94 13.47
C LEU A 351 -10.29 10.79 13.21
N VAL A 352 -10.39 9.83 14.12
CA VAL A 352 -11.32 8.71 14.01
C VAL A 352 -12.77 9.19 14.02
N GLY A 353 -13.09 10.19 14.84
CA GLY A 353 -14.39 10.87 14.85
C GLY A 353 -14.78 11.43 13.47
N LYS A 354 -13.87 12.16 12.79
CA LYS A 354 -14.12 12.67 11.43
C LYS A 354 -14.41 11.56 10.41
N VAL A 355 -13.79 10.38 10.56
CA VAL A 355 -14.07 9.23 9.69
C VAL A 355 -15.49 8.69 9.95
N LYS A 356 -15.88 8.56 11.23
CA LYS A 356 -17.20 8.06 11.64
C LYS A 356 -18.34 8.97 11.18
N GLU A 357 -18.19 10.29 11.32
CA GLU A 357 -19.22 11.28 10.94
C GLU A 357 -19.56 11.25 9.45
N LYS A 358 -18.56 11.08 8.59
CA LYS A 358 -18.75 11.10 7.13
C LYS A 358 -19.49 9.87 6.61
N ASN A 359 -19.47 8.76 7.36
CA ASN A 359 -20.18 7.52 7.04
C ASN A 359 -21.65 7.53 7.47
N GLN A 360 -22.07 8.47 8.32
CA GLN A 360 -23.49 8.67 8.65
C GLN A 360 -24.22 9.56 7.64
N LYS A 361 -23.48 10.24 6.74
CA LYS A 361 -24.00 11.15 5.72
C LYS A 361 -23.94 10.58 4.30
N SER A 362 -23.43 9.37 4.13
CA SER A 362 -23.42 8.61 2.87
C SER A 362 -24.40 7.45 3.02
#